data_AF-A0A117R7X2-F1
#
_entry.id   AF-A0A117R7X2-F1
#
_cell.length_a   1.000
_cell.length_b   1.000
_cell.length_c   1.000
_cell.angle_alpha   90.00
_cell.angle_beta   90.00
_cell.angle_gamma   90.00
#
_symmetry.space_group_name_H-M   'P 1'
#
loop_
_entity.id
_entity.type
_entity.pdbx_description
1 polymer ?
#
loop_
_entity_poly.entity_id
_entity_poly.type
_entity_poly.pdbx_seq_one_letter_code
_entity_poly.pdbx_strand_id
1 'polypeptide(L)'
;MATAEQTAAVPPTDQLSGLIAEVLGVPGAELTEDSGPGVLEAWTSLKHVEVVVVLEEHYGVALSSREIKGITSIAGLRGLLAAKGVAGVAP
;
A
#
# COMPACT_ATOMS: atom_id res chain seq x y z
N MET A 1 -4.32 -32.57 -14.42
CA MET A 1 -5.41 -31.58 -14.52
C MET A 1 -4.76 -30.22 -14.28
N ALA A 2 -4.59 -29.46 -15.35
CA ALA A 2 -3.95 -28.15 -15.35
C ALA A 2 -5.07 -27.09 -15.49
N THR A 3 -5.28 -26.35 -14.40
CA THR A 3 -6.22 -25.22 -14.25
C THR A 3 -5.65 -24.46 -13.06
N ALA A 4 -5.26 -23.19 -13.10
CA ALA A 4 -5.50 -22.12 -14.05
C ALA A 4 -4.20 -21.34 -14.30
N GLU A 5 -4.12 -20.74 -15.47
CA GLU A 5 -3.15 -19.73 -15.87
C GLU A 5 -2.95 -18.69 -14.74
N GLN A 6 -1.77 -18.71 -14.13
CA GLN A 6 -1.25 -17.60 -13.35
C GLN A 6 -0.91 -16.46 -14.31
N THR A 7 -1.92 -15.68 -14.66
CA THR A 7 -1.74 -14.30 -15.13
C THR A 7 -2.27 -13.38 -14.03
N ALA A 8 -1.51 -13.23 -12.95
CA ALA A 8 -1.87 -12.28 -11.90
C ALA A 8 -0.58 -11.64 -11.40
N ALA A 9 -0.57 -10.31 -11.45
CA ALA A 9 0.51 -9.40 -11.12
C ALA A 9 1.47 -9.96 -10.07
N VAL A 10 2.77 -9.92 -10.36
CA VAL A 10 3.81 -10.11 -9.35
C VAL A 10 3.38 -9.35 -8.10
N PRO A 11 3.19 -10.02 -6.94
CA PRO A 11 2.83 -9.30 -5.73
C PRO A 11 3.95 -8.29 -5.51
N PRO A 12 3.61 -7.00 -5.29
CA PRO A 12 4.64 -5.99 -5.12
C PRO A 12 5.52 -6.44 -3.96
N THR A 13 6.72 -6.93 -4.28
CA THR A 13 7.64 -7.55 -3.32
C THR A 13 8.45 -6.49 -2.58
N ASP A 14 7.97 -5.26 -2.67
CA ASP A 14 8.62 -4.07 -2.19
C ASP A 14 8.22 -3.77 -0.74
N GLN A 15 9.10 -3.07 -0.03
CA GLN A 15 8.97 -2.79 1.40
C GLN A 15 7.64 -2.10 1.75
N LEU A 16 7.15 -1.21 0.87
CA LEU A 16 5.87 -0.54 1.05
C LEU A 16 4.71 -1.54 1.22
N SER A 17 4.63 -2.51 0.32
CA SER A 17 3.55 -3.49 0.30
C SER A 17 3.65 -4.46 1.47
N GLY A 18 4.87 -4.78 1.93
CA GLY A 18 5.09 -5.54 3.16
C GLY A 18 4.55 -4.83 4.40
N LEU A 19 4.84 -3.53 4.55
CA LEU A 19 4.33 -2.73 5.68
C LEU A 19 2.80 -2.64 5.66
N ILE A 20 2.22 -2.41 4.49
CA ILE A 20 0.76 -2.35 4.34
C ILE A 20 0.13 -3.71 4.67
N ALA A 21 0.70 -4.80 4.18
CA ALA A 21 0.23 -6.16 4.49
C ALA A 21 0.25 -6.44 6.00
N GLU A 22 1.33 -6.07 6.68
CA GLU A 22 1.47 -6.22 8.13
C GLU A 22 0.41 -5.42 8.89
N VAL A 23 0.23 -4.14 8.54
CA VAL A 23 -0.78 -3.29 9.18
C VAL A 23 -2.18 -3.83 8.93
N LEU A 24 -2.50 -4.23 7.70
CA LEU A 24 -3.80 -4.78 7.32
C LEU A 24 -4.04 -6.19 7.86
N GLY A 25 -2.99 -6.90 8.28
CA GLY A 25 -3.07 -8.29 8.72
C GLY A 25 -3.44 -9.25 7.60
N VAL A 26 -3.10 -8.92 6.35
CA VAL A 26 -3.38 -9.74 5.16
C VAL A 26 -2.08 -10.22 4.51
N PRO A 27 -2.07 -11.34 3.78
CA PRO A 27 -0.93 -11.75 2.98
C PRO A 27 -0.62 -10.70 1.91
N GLY A 28 0.65 -10.33 1.73
CA GLY A 28 1.08 -9.43 0.66
C GLY A 28 0.73 -9.91 -0.75
N ALA A 29 0.46 -11.22 -0.92
CA ALA A 29 -0.03 -11.81 -2.16
C ALA A 29 -1.47 -11.42 -2.52
N GLU A 30 -2.27 -10.99 -1.55
CA GLU A 30 -3.64 -10.48 -1.77
C GLU A 30 -3.66 -8.99 -2.10
N LEU A 31 -2.53 -8.30 -1.89
CA LEU A 31 -2.40 -6.88 -2.21
C LEU A 31 -2.08 -6.68 -3.69
N THR A 32 -2.80 -5.75 -4.29
CA THR A 32 -2.61 -5.27 -5.65
C THR A 32 -2.35 -3.77 -5.65
N GLU A 33 -1.83 -3.23 -6.74
CA GLU A 33 -1.59 -1.79 -6.88
C GLU A 33 -2.85 -0.94 -6.73
N ASP A 34 -4.02 -1.50 -7.07
CA ASP A 34 -5.33 -0.86 -6.94
C ASP A 34 -5.93 -0.99 -5.52
N SER A 35 -5.37 -1.87 -4.68
CA SER A 35 -5.86 -2.10 -3.32
C SER A 35 -5.81 -0.82 -2.49
N GLY A 36 -6.92 -0.52 -1.84
CA GLY A 36 -7.08 0.68 -1.02
C GLY A 36 -8.45 0.77 -0.37
N PRO A 37 -8.78 1.92 0.24
CA PRO A 37 -10.07 2.12 0.90
C PRO A 37 -11.24 1.90 -0.07
N GLY A 38 -12.14 0.96 0.27
CA GLY A 38 -13.31 0.65 -0.54
C GLY A 38 -13.09 -0.37 -1.65
N VAL A 39 -11.84 -0.76 -1.93
CA VAL A 39 -11.50 -1.89 -2.82
C VAL A 39 -11.21 -3.14 -2.00
N LEU A 40 -10.42 -3.00 -0.94
CA LEU A 40 -10.03 -4.11 -0.06
C LEU A 40 -10.80 -4.03 1.26
N GLU A 41 -11.55 -5.07 1.61
CA GLU A 41 -12.38 -5.10 2.82
C GLU A 41 -11.57 -4.95 4.11
N ALA A 42 -10.34 -5.48 4.15
CA ALA A 42 -9.42 -5.32 5.27
C ALA A 42 -8.99 -3.85 5.47
N TRP A 43 -9.09 -3.02 4.43
CA TRP A 43 -8.75 -1.60 4.47
C TRP A 43 -9.88 -0.77 5.07
N THR A 44 -10.02 -0.83 6.39
CA THR A 44 -10.97 -0.03 7.15
C THR A 44 -10.47 1.41 7.39
N SER A 45 -11.34 2.30 7.89
CA SER A 45 -10.95 3.68 8.27
C SER A 45 -9.86 3.71 9.35
N LEU A 46 -9.89 2.78 10.30
CA LEU A 46 -8.85 2.67 11.33
C LEU A 46 -7.52 2.27 10.69
N LYS A 47 -7.55 1.24 9.85
CA LYS A 47 -6.38 0.74 9.14
C LYS A 47 -5.77 1.77 8.20
N HIS A 48 -6.58 2.60 7.57
CA HIS A 48 -6.09 3.72 6.77
C HIS A 48 -5.22 4.68 7.59
N VAL A 49 -5.64 5.03 8.80
CA VAL A 49 -4.86 5.89 9.70
C VAL A 49 -3.61 5.17 10.20
N GLU A 50 -3.71 3.89 10.59
CA GLU A 50 -2.54 3.10 11.01
C GLU A 50 -1.49 3.00 9.90
N VAL A 51 -1.90 2.74 8.65
CA VAL A 51 -1.00 2.70 7.50
C VAL A 51 -0.27 4.03 7.34
N VAL A 52 -0.98 5.15 7.40
CA VAL A 52 -0.37 6.48 7.32
C VAL A 52 0.69 6.68 8.39
N VAL A 53 0.35 6.40 9.65
CA VAL A 53 1.27 6.59 10.78
C VAL A 53 2.51 5.73 10.63
N VAL A 54 2.35 4.44 10.31
CA VAL A 54 3.49 3.52 10.11
C VAL A 54 4.40 3.98 8.98
N LEU A 55 3.84 4.51 7.89
CA LEU A 55 4.65 5.01 6.78
C LEU A 55 5.38 6.31 7.12
N GLU A 56 4.72 7.22 7.84
CA GLU A 56 5.35 8.44 8.35
C GLU A 56 6.53 8.10 9.27
N GLU A 57 6.35 7.17 10.20
CA GLU A 57 7.40 6.72 11.13
C GLU A 57 8.52 5.96 10.40
N HIS A 58 8.18 5.03 9.51
CA HIS A 58 9.16 4.18 8.84
C HIS A 58 10.01 4.93 7.81
N TYR A 59 9.39 5.83 7.03
CA TYR A 59 10.08 6.60 6.01
C TYR A 59 10.52 7.98 6.49
N GLY A 60 10.18 8.38 7.71
CA GLY A 60 10.50 9.69 8.26
C GLY A 60 9.86 10.84 7.48
N VAL A 61 8.67 10.62 6.92
CA VAL A 61 7.93 11.61 6.14
C VAL A 61 6.74 12.16 6.90
N ALA A 62 6.26 13.34 6.53
CA ALA A 62 4.99 13.88 7.00
C ALA A 62 3.99 13.95 5.84
N LEU A 63 2.83 13.32 6.02
CA LEU A 63 1.71 13.31 5.11
C LEU A 63 0.66 14.34 5.56
N SER A 64 0.33 15.27 4.69
CA SER A 64 -0.70 16.27 4.98
C SER A 64 -2.09 15.63 4.97
N SER A 65 -3.05 16.20 5.69
CA SER A 65 -4.44 15.67 5.68
C SER A 65 -5.06 15.61 4.28
N ARG A 66 -4.64 16.48 3.34
CA ARG A 66 -5.03 16.41 1.93
C ARG A 66 -4.44 15.20 1.21
N GLU A 67 -3.17 14.92 1.48
CA GLU A 67 -2.44 13.77 0.92
C GLU A 67 -3.06 12.48 1.43
N ILE A 68 -3.30 12.40 2.73
CA ILE A 68 -3.95 11.26 3.39
C ILE A 68 -5.32 10.97 2.76
N LYS A 69 -6.17 11.99 2.62
CA LYS A 69 -7.48 11.86 1.96
C LYS A 69 -7.39 11.48 0.48
N GLY A 70 -6.27 11.74 -0.16
CA GLY A 70 -6.01 11.38 -1.56
C GLY A 70 -5.48 9.95 -1.75
N ILE A 71 -5.17 9.22 -0.67
CA ILE A 71 -4.73 7.83 -0.74
C ILE A 71 -5.95 6.94 -1.00
N THR A 72 -6.10 6.51 -2.26
CA THR A 72 -7.17 5.59 -2.68
C THR A 72 -6.66 4.21 -3.05
N SER A 73 -5.34 4.07 -3.28
CA SER A 73 -4.71 2.85 -3.77
C SER A 73 -3.23 2.79 -3.39
N ILE A 74 -2.64 1.61 -3.34
CA ILE A 74 -1.19 1.40 -3.10
C ILE A 74 -0.34 2.13 -4.15
N ALA A 75 -0.74 2.12 -5.43
CA ALA A 75 -0.03 2.87 -6.48
C ALA A 75 0.01 4.38 -6.21
N GLY A 76 -1.13 4.95 -5.77
CA GLY A 76 -1.21 6.37 -5.43
C GLY A 76 -0.32 6.73 -4.25
N LEU A 77 -0.30 5.87 -3.23
CA LEU A 77 0.57 6.00 -2.07
C LEU A 77 2.06 5.93 -2.46
N ARG A 78 2.44 4.98 -3.33
CA ARG A 78 3.79 4.85 -3.88
C ARG A 78 4.22 6.12 -4.60
N GLY A 79 3.37 6.64 -5.48
CA GLY A 79 3.63 7.90 -6.17
C GLY A 79 3.79 9.09 -5.22
N LEU A 80 3.03 9.11 -4.13
CA LEU A 80 3.11 10.15 -3.11
C LEU A 80 4.44 10.11 -2.34
N LEU A 81 4.88 8.92 -1.92
CA LEU A 81 6.16 8.73 -1.25
C LEU A 81 7.33 9.06 -2.19
N ALA A 82 7.26 8.64 -3.46
CA ALA A 82 8.24 9.00 -4.48
C ALA A 82 8.31 10.51 -4.70
N ALA A 83 7.18 11.21 -4.75
CA ALA A 83 7.13 12.68 -4.87
C ALA A 83 7.76 13.39 -3.66
N LYS A 84 7.77 12.77 -2.48
CA LYS A 84 8.47 13.25 -1.28
C LYS A 84 9.96 12.90 -1.24
N GLY A 85 10.47 12.15 -2.22
CA GLY A 85 11.88 11.77 -2.31
C GLY A 85 12.26 10.55 -1.46
N VAL A 86 11.28 9.72 -1.08
CA VAL A 86 11.56 8.46 -0.37
C VAL A 86 12.26 7.49 -1.33
N ALA A 87 13.47 7.06 -0.96
CA ALA A 87 14.23 6.06 -1.72
C ALA A 87 13.73 4.64 -1.41
N GLY A 88 13.69 3.76 -2.42
CA GLY A 88 13.27 2.36 -2.23
C GLY A 88 11.78 2.09 -2.38
N VAL A 89 11.01 3.00 -2.98
CA VAL A 89 9.58 2.80 -3.31
C VAL A 89 9.37 2.67 -4.84
N ALA A 90 10.45 2.45 -5.59
CA ALA A 90 10.40 2.31 -7.05
C ALA A 90 9.62 1.04 -7.46
N PRO A 91 8.88 1.06 -8.59
CA PRO A 91 8.19 -0.12 -9.10
C PRO A 91 9.14 -1.28 -9.37
#